data_AF-A0A844KCQ0-F1
#
_entry.id   AF-A0A844KCQ0-F1
#
_cell.length_a   1.000
_cell.length_b   1.000
_cell.length_c   1.000
_cell.angle_alpha   90.00
_cell.angle_beta   90.00
_cell.angle_gamma   90.00
#
_symmetry.space_group_name_H-M   'P 1'
#
loop_
_entity.id
_entity.type
_entity.pdbx_description
1 polymer ?
#
loop_
_entity_poly.entity_id
_entity_poly.type
_entity_poly.pdbx_seq_one_letter_code
_entity_poly.pdbx_strand_id
1 'polypeptide(L)'
;MAETFTLYKLIVLYMLDRVDFPLTTSQISEFILDKGYTTYFRLQSALAELTDSGLLKIELTHNRTLYNLTEEGAATINYFRNKISPEIRQEIDNFINEKKYDLKEEVSVKSDYYLNTNHEYEVKCQILENGSHLIDMTLTVPTQTEAEAIVNNWNRKNQEIYALLLSQLL
;
A
#
# COMPACT_ATOMS: atom_id res chain seq x y z
N MET A 1 -18.84 21.57 -7.21
CA MET A 1 -18.16 21.21 -5.94
C MET A 1 -18.38 19.73 -5.57
N ALA A 2 -19.62 19.23 -5.48
CA ALA A 2 -19.87 17.80 -5.22
C ALA A 2 -19.43 16.88 -6.38
N GLU A 3 -19.69 17.25 -7.64
CA GLU A 3 -19.31 16.45 -8.80
C GLU A 3 -17.78 16.23 -8.92
N THR A 4 -16.99 17.27 -8.64
CA THR A 4 -15.52 17.19 -8.68
C THR A 4 -14.99 16.29 -7.56
N PHE A 5 -15.63 16.30 -6.40
CA PHE A 5 -15.25 15.44 -5.28
C PHE A 5 -15.59 13.96 -5.56
N THR A 6 -16.72 13.70 -6.22
CA THR A 6 -17.04 12.36 -6.73
C THR A 6 -16.01 11.86 -7.74
N LEU A 7 -15.54 12.74 -8.64
CA LEU A 7 -14.49 12.38 -9.60
C LEU A 7 -13.19 11.94 -8.90
N TYR A 8 -12.78 12.60 -7.81
CA TYR A 8 -11.58 12.21 -7.06
C TYR A 8 -11.72 10.80 -6.46
N LYS A 9 -12.90 10.49 -5.90
CA LYS A 9 -13.19 9.15 -5.38
C LYS A 9 -13.12 8.09 -6.48
N LEU A 10 -13.65 8.39 -7.66
CA LEU A 10 -13.60 7.48 -8.82
C LEU A 10 -12.16 7.31 -9.34
N ILE A 11 -11.33 8.35 -9.33
CA ILE A 11 -9.90 8.25 -9.69
C ILE A 11 -9.19 7.27 -8.75
N VAL A 12 -9.36 7.41 -7.44
CA VAL A 12 -8.75 6.50 -6.45
C VAL A 12 -9.20 5.06 -6.65
N LEU A 13 -10.51 4.84 -6.82
CA LEU A 13 -11.04 3.50 -7.07
C LEU A 13 -10.49 2.91 -8.39
N TYR A 14 -10.37 3.73 -9.44
CA TYR A 14 -9.80 3.27 -10.71
C TYR A 14 -8.33 2.91 -10.54
N MET A 15 -7.52 3.72 -9.86
CA MET A 15 -6.11 3.40 -9.60
C MET A 15 -5.96 2.02 -8.95
N LEU A 16 -6.78 1.74 -7.92
CA LEU A 16 -6.76 0.46 -7.22
C LEU A 16 -7.34 -0.71 -8.05
N ASP A 17 -8.24 -0.46 -9.00
CA ASP A 17 -8.74 -1.46 -9.96
C ASP A 17 -7.69 -1.87 -11.00
N ARG A 18 -6.65 -1.04 -11.20
CA ARG A 18 -5.58 -1.30 -12.18
C ARG A 18 -4.39 -2.08 -11.62
N VAL A 19 -4.37 -2.36 -10.32
CA VAL A 19 -3.31 -3.11 -9.64
C VAL A 19 -3.87 -4.33 -8.91
N ASP A 20 -3.05 -5.36 -8.77
CA ASP A 20 -3.35 -6.60 -8.05
C ASP A 20 -2.85 -6.59 -6.59
N PHE A 21 -2.43 -5.43 -6.09
CA PHE A 21 -1.84 -5.21 -4.77
C PHE A 21 -2.35 -3.89 -4.16
N PRO A 22 -2.32 -3.73 -2.82
CA PRO A 22 -2.74 -2.47 -2.20
C PRO A 22 -1.81 -1.31 -2.55
N LEU A 23 -2.33 -0.10 -2.53
CA LEU A 23 -1.52 1.12 -2.65
C LEU A 23 -1.43 1.85 -1.30
N THR A 24 -0.28 2.47 -1.04
CA THR A 24 -0.12 3.33 0.14
C THR A 24 -0.75 4.70 -0.09
N THR A 25 -1.07 5.41 1.00
CA THR A 25 -1.47 6.83 0.93
C THR A 25 -0.49 7.67 0.10
N SER A 26 0.82 7.43 0.25
CA SER A 26 1.86 8.20 -0.45
C SER A 26 1.82 7.95 -1.96
N GLN A 27 1.69 6.70 -2.40
CA GLN A 27 1.62 6.33 -3.82
C GLN A 27 0.37 6.92 -4.51
N ILE A 28 -0.77 6.88 -3.82
CA ILE A 28 -2.01 7.51 -4.33
C ILE A 28 -1.84 9.04 -4.39
N SER A 29 -1.20 9.61 -3.36
CA SER A 29 -0.97 11.06 -3.29
C SER A 29 0.00 11.53 -4.38
N GLU A 30 1.08 10.81 -4.66
CA GLU A 30 2.05 11.12 -5.71
C GLU A 30 1.33 11.36 -7.04
N PHE A 31 0.54 10.38 -7.50
CA PHE A 31 -0.20 10.53 -8.76
C PHE A 31 -1.17 11.72 -8.75
N ILE A 32 -2.01 11.82 -7.71
CA ILE A 32 -3.08 12.81 -7.66
C ILE A 32 -2.54 14.24 -7.57
N LEU A 33 -1.45 14.44 -6.82
CA LEU A 33 -0.81 15.73 -6.64
C LEU A 33 0.02 16.13 -7.86
N ASP A 34 0.76 15.20 -8.46
CA ASP A 34 1.58 15.46 -9.65
C ASP A 34 0.73 15.86 -10.86
N LYS A 35 -0.45 15.24 -11.01
CA LYS A 35 -1.43 15.61 -12.04
C LYS A 35 -2.28 16.82 -11.68
N GLY A 36 -2.16 17.34 -10.46
CA GLY A 36 -2.91 18.50 -10.00
C GLY A 36 -4.42 18.28 -9.91
N TYR A 37 -4.88 17.03 -9.76
CA TYR A 37 -6.32 16.72 -9.71
C TYR A 37 -6.98 17.29 -8.47
N THR A 38 -6.32 17.22 -7.32
CA THR A 38 -6.84 17.76 -6.06
C THR A 38 -5.72 18.06 -5.08
N THR A 39 -6.07 18.57 -3.89
CA THR A 39 -5.12 18.80 -2.81
C THR A 39 -5.03 17.59 -1.89
N TYR A 40 -3.92 17.49 -1.13
CA TYR A 40 -3.71 16.41 -0.16
C TYR A 40 -4.89 16.29 0.82
N PHE A 41 -5.38 17.40 1.36
CA PHE A 41 -6.52 17.39 2.29
C PHE A 41 -7.80 16.84 1.67
N ARG A 42 -8.09 17.19 0.41
CA ARG A 42 -9.26 16.68 -0.31
C ARG A 42 -9.12 15.20 -0.62
N LEU A 43 -7.91 14.74 -0.94
CA LEU A 43 -7.62 13.33 -1.12
C LEU A 43 -7.85 12.54 0.19
N GLN A 44 -7.37 13.06 1.33
CA GLN A 44 -7.62 12.43 2.63
C GLN A 44 -9.12 12.30 2.93
N SER A 45 -9.92 13.34 2.66
CA SER A 45 -11.38 13.26 2.81
C SER A 45 -12.00 12.22 1.87
N ALA A 46 -11.50 12.11 0.63
CA ALA A 46 -11.99 11.12 -0.32
C ALA A 46 -11.67 9.69 0.13
N LEU A 47 -10.45 9.43 0.61
CA LEU A 47 -10.04 8.13 1.15
C LEU A 47 -10.84 7.73 2.39
N ALA A 48 -11.10 8.68 3.29
CA ALA A 48 -11.94 8.46 4.46
C ALA A 48 -13.36 8.06 4.06
N GLU A 49 -14.02 8.82 3.19
CA GLU A 49 -15.38 8.48 2.73
C GLU A 49 -15.45 7.14 1.98
N LEU A 50 -14.44 6.84 1.16
CA LEU A 50 -14.36 5.56 0.46
C LEU A 50 -14.18 4.37 1.41
N THR A 51 -13.48 4.58 2.52
CA THR A 51 -13.32 3.56 3.57
C THR A 51 -14.60 3.41 4.39
N ASP A 52 -15.19 4.52 4.84
CA ASP A 52 -16.43 4.54 5.62
C ASP A 52 -17.62 3.93 4.87
N SER A 53 -17.60 4.04 3.54
CA SER A 53 -18.59 3.42 2.64
C SER A 53 -18.29 1.97 2.29
N GLY A 54 -17.20 1.36 2.80
CA GLY A 54 -16.86 -0.03 2.54
C GLY A 54 -16.30 -0.31 1.14
N LEU A 55 -16.05 0.72 0.33
CA LEU A 55 -15.48 0.59 -1.02
C LEU A 55 -13.97 0.33 -0.98
N LEU A 56 -13.32 0.74 0.10
CA LEU A 56 -11.92 0.46 0.41
C LEU A 56 -11.78 -0.23 1.76
N LYS A 57 -10.81 -1.15 1.84
CA LYS A 57 -10.36 -1.76 3.09
C LYS A 57 -8.98 -1.24 3.46
N ILE A 58 -8.84 -0.74 4.67
CA ILE A 58 -7.55 -0.32 5.22
C ILE A 58 -6.83 -1.51 5.83
N GLU A 59 -5.54 -1.63 5.50
CA GLU A 59 -4.56 -2.44 6.23
C GLU A 59 -3.52 -1.49 6.84
N LEU A 60 -3.38 -1.54 8.17
CA LEU A 60 -2.40 -0.73 8.89
C LEU A 60 -1.13 -1.55 9.07
N THR A 61 0.01 -0.95 8.73
CA THR A 61 1.34 -1.39 9.16
C THR A 61 1.96 -0.33 10.06
N HIS A 62 3.06 -0.66 10.74
CA HIS A 62 3.79 0.22 11.67
C HIS A 62 3.89 1.68 11.25
N ASN A 63 4.13 1.93 9.96
CA ASN A 63 4.41 3.26 9.43
C ASN A 63 3.60 3.62 8.17
N ARG A 64 2.70 2.74 7.70
CA ARG A 64 1.98 2.96 6.44
C ARG A 64 0.52 2.52 6.55
N THR A 65 -0.33 3.26 5.85
CA THR A 65 -1.71 2.88 5.58
C THR A 65 -1.78 2.35 4.15
N LEU A 66 -2.23 1.12 4.01
CA LEU A 66 -2.45 0.45 2.73
C LEU A 66 -3.95 0.41 2.44
N TYR A 67 -4.34 0.73 1.21
CA TYR A 67 -5.71 0.65 0.73
C TYR A 67 -5.87 -0.51 -0.23
N ASN A 68 -6.84 -1.38 0.06
CA ASN A 68 -7.26 -2.47 -0.81
C ASN A 68 -8.64 -2.15 -1.39
N LEU A 69 -8.84 -2.48 -2.66
CA LEU A 69 -10.16 -2.41 -3.29
C LEU A 69 -11.04 -3.56 -2.76
N THR A 70 -12.26 -3.26 -2.32
CA THR A 70 -13.23 -4.30 -1.96
C THR A 70 -14.00 -4.77 -3.20
N GLU A 71 -14.72 -5.88 -3.09
CA GLU A 71 -15.62 -6.34 -4.17
C GLU A 71 -16.67 -5.28 -4.53
N GLU A 72 -17.20 -4.58 -3.54
CA GLU A 72 -18.16 -3.49 -3.74
C GLU A 72 -17.49 -2.27 -4.40
N GLY A 73 -16.26 -1.95 -4.01
CA GLY A 73 -15.44 -0.94 -4.67
C GLY A 73 -15.21 -1.25 -6.15
N ALA A 74 -14.86 -2.49 -6.47
CA ALA A 74 -14.66 -2.97 -7.83
C ALA A 74 -15.95 -2.92 -8.67
N ALA A 75 -17.09 -3.33 -8.10
CA ALA A 75 -18.38 -3.23 -8.78
C ALA A 75 -18.76 -1.76 -9.06
N THR A 76 -18.53 -0.88 -8.07
CA THR A 76 -18.83 0.56 -8.17
C THR A 76 -18.01 1.21 -9.28
N ILE A 77 -16.69 0.98 -9.32
CA ILE A 77 -15.86 1.59 -10.35
C ILE A 77 -16.14 1.02 -11.74
N ASN A 78 -16.48 -0.26 -11.85
CA ASN A 78 -16.90 -0.83 -13.14
C ASN A 78 -18.18 -0.20 -13.66
N TYR A 79 -19.15 0.12 -12.79
CA TYR A 79 -20.37 0.82 -13.18
C TYR A 79 -20.11 2.29 -13.55
N PHE A 80 -19.29 3.00 -12.78
CA PHE A 80 -19.03 4.44 -12.98
C PHE A 80 -17.80 4.76 -13.84
N ARG A 81 -17.15 3.76 -14.45
CA ARG A 81 -15.94 3.94 -15.28
C ARG A 81 -16.11 5.01 -16.36
N ASN A 82 -17.30 5.11 -16.94
CA ASN A 82 -17.65 6.08 -17.99
C ASN A 82 -17.76 7.53 -17.49
N LYS A 83 -17.79 7.75 -16.18
CA LYS A 83 -17.72 9.08 -15.56
C LYS A 83 -16.29 9.60 -15.46
N ILE A 84 -15.30 8.74 -15.66
CA ILE A 84 -13.90 9.13 -15.78
C ILE A 84 -13.59 9.31 -17.27
N SER A 85 -13.08 10.46 -17.65
CA SER A 85 -12.77 10.73 -19.04
C SER A 85 -11.70 9.75 -19.57
N PRO A 86 -11.68 9.43 -20.88
CA PRO A 86 -10.65 8.58 -21.47
C PRO A 86 -9.23 9.08 -21.17
N GLU A 87 -9.03 10.40 -21.14
CA GLU A 87 -7.74 11.03 -20.89
C GLU A 87 -7.23 10.72 -19.48
N ILE A 88 -8.09 10.90 -18.45
CA ILE A 88 -7.74 10.61 -17.05
C ILE A 88 -7.44 9.12 -16.88
N ARG A 89 -8.23 8.23 -17.50
CA ARG A 89 -7.98 6.78 -17.44
C ARG A 89 -6.62 6.43 -18.04
N GLN A 90 -6.30 7.00 -19.20
CA GLN A 90 -5.01 6.79 -19.86
C GLN A 90 -3.84 7.30 -18.99
N GLU A 91 -4.00 8.44 -18.32
CA GLU A 91 -2.97 8.94 -17.40
C GLU A 91 -2.73 8.01 -16.22
N ILE A 92 -3.80 7.46 -15.64
CA ILE A 92 -3.70 6.46 -14.56
C ILE A 92 -3.02 5.20 -15.08
N ASP A 93 -3.44 4.69 -16.24
CA ASP A 93 -2.86 3.50 -16.86
C ASP A 93 -1.37 3.68 -17.15
N ASN A 94 -0.97 4.85 -17.63
CA ASN A 94 0.44 5.18 -17.87
C ASN A 94 1.24 5.20 -16.57
N PHE A 95 0.74 5.89 -15.54
CA PHE A 95 1.39 5.96 -14.24
C PHE A 95 1.59 4.57 -13.62
N ILE A 96 0.54 3.75 -13.61
CA ILE A 96 0.61 2.39 -13.08
C ILE A 96 1.58 1.54 -13.89
N ASN A 97 1.57 1.62 -15.22
CA ASN A 97 2.48 0.82 -16.04
C ASN A 97 3.95 1.25 -15.89
N GLU A 98 4.22 2.54 -15.77
CA GLU A 98 5.57 3.09 -15.58
C GLU A 98 6.13 2.73 -14.19
N LYS A 99 5.29 2.81 -13.15
CA LYS A 99 5.69 2.63 -11.75
C LYS A 99 5.37 1.25 -11.18
N LYS A 100 4.82 0.32 -11.96
CA LYS A 100 4.24 -0.94 -11.45
C LYS A 100 5.18 -1.71 -10.53
N TYR A 101 6.44 -1.85 -10.94
CA TYR A 101 7.45 -2.60 -10.20
C TYR A 101 7.80 -1.90 -8.88
N ASP A 102 8.10 -0.61 -8.93
CA ASP A 102 8.40 0.21 -7.74
C ASP A 102 7.22 0.17 -6.74
N LEU A 103 5.99 0.36 -7.24
CA LEU A 103 4.78 0.34 -6.41
C LEU A 103 4.60 -1.01 -5.71
N LYS A 104 4.83 -2.11 -6.44
CA LYS A 104 4.70 -3.47 -5.93
C LYS A 104 5.81 -3.82 -4.93
N GLU A 105 7.05 -3.43 -5.21
CA GLU A 105 8.19 -3.68 -4.32
C GLU A 105 7.99 -3.00 -2.96
N GLU A 106 7.53 -1.74 -2.97
CA GLU A 106 7.27 -0.98 -1.74
C GLU A 106 6.24 -1.62 -0.80
N VAL A 107 5.28 -2.38 -1.34
CA VAL A 107 4.25 -3.07 -0.54
C VAL A 107 4.56 -4.55 -0.28
N SER A 108 5.55 -5.11 -1.00
CA SER A 108 5.97 -6.51 -0.87
C SER A 108 6.84 -6.73 0.36
N VAL A 109 7.59 -5.72 0.80
CA VAL A 109 8.40 -5.76 2.01
C VAL A 109 7.58 -5.22 3.19
N LYS A 110 7.22 -6.10 4.13
CA LYS A 110 6.51 -5.71 5.36
C LYS A 110 7.41 -5.91 6.57
N SER A 111 7.43 -4.93 7.46
CA SER A 111 8.06 -5.05 8.77
C SER A 111 7.31 -4.25 9.83
N ASP A 112 7.07 -4.87 10.97
CA ASP A 112 6.38 -4.26 12.11
C ASP A 112 6.96 -4.80 13.41
N TYR A 113 6.71 -4.13 14.54
CA TYR A 113 7.04 -4.67 15.85
C TYR A 113 5.93 -4.42 16.86
N TYR A 114 5.82 -5.32 17.85
CA TYR A 114 4.83 -5.23 18.91
C TYR A 114 5.41 -5.69 20.24
N LEU A 115 4.94 -5.08 21.33
CA LEU A 115 5.32 -5.47 22.68
C LEU A 115 4.53 -6.73 23.08
N ASN A 116 5.24 -7.79 23.45
CA ASN A 116 4.62 -9.04 23.92
C ASN A 116 4.36 -9.00 25.43
N THR A 117 3.73 -10.05 25.96
CA THR A 117 3.39 -10.16 27.40
C THR A 117 4.61 -10.23 28.32
N ASN A 118 5.79 -10.56 27.78
CA ASN A 118 7.04 -10.63 28.53
C ASN A 118 7.78 -9.28 28.59
N HIS A 119 7.17 -8.21 28.09
CA HIS A 119 7.80 -6.89 27.94
C HIS A 119 9.00 -6.90 26.98
N GLU A 120 9.01 -7.83 26.02
CA GLU A 120 9.97 -7.90 24.92
C GLU A 120 9.28 -7.48 23.63
N TYR A 121 10.06 -7.06 22.64
CA TYR A 121 9.57 -6.62 21.35
C TYR A 121 9.71 -7.75 20.32
N GLU A 122 8.60 -8.14 19.71
CA GLU A 122 8.59 -9.06 18.58
C GLU A 122 8.55 -8.26 17.28
N VAL A 123 9.56 -8.45 16.45
CA VAL A 123 9.70 -7.82 15.14
C VAL A 123 9.32 -8.84 14.07
N LYS A 124 8.27 -8.54 13.30
CA LYS A 124 7.91 -9.31 12.11
C LYS A 124 8.61 -8.74 10.89
N CYS A 125 9.23 -9.62 10.12
CA CYS A 125 9.95 -9.33 8.88
C CYS A 125 9.41 -10.26 7.79
N GLN A 126 8.76 -9.68 6.78
CA GLN A 126 8.10 -10.43 5.72
C GLN A 126 8.49 -9.90 4.34
N ILE A 127 8.61 -10.80 3.37
CA ILE A 127 8.62 -10.49 1.94
C ILE A 127 7.49 -11.29 1.31
N LEU A 128 6.58 -10.60 0.64
CA LEU A 128 5.51 -11.20 -0.14
C LEU A 128 5.85 -11.12 -1.63
N GLU A 129 5.64 -12.22 -2.35
CA GLU A 129 5.69 -12.24 -3.80
C GLU A 129 4.42 -12.92 -4.32
N ASN A 130 3.68 -12.22 -5.19
CA ASN A 130 2.43 -12.70 -5.80
C ASN A 130 1.42 -13.26 -4.77
N GLY A 131 1.30 -12.59 -3.62
CA GLY A 131 0.40 -12.98 -2.54
C GLY A 131 0.88 -14.14 -1.67
N SER A 132 2.07 -14.70 -1.93
CA SER A 132 2.69 -15.73 -1.11
C SER A 132 3.86 -15.18 -0.31
N HIS A 133 4.08 -15.69 0.90
CA HIS A 133 5.24 -15.32 1.71
C HIS A 133 6.49 -16.02 1.19
N LEU A 134 7.45 -15.27 0.66
CA LEU A 134 8.80 -15.77 0.38
C LEU A 134 9.59 -15.96 1.68
N ILE A 135 9.40 -15.03 2.61
CA ILE A 135 9.91 -15.14 3.97
C ILE A 135 8.90 -14.54 4.94
N ASP A 136 8.74 -15.21 6.08
CA ASP A 136 8.01 -14.74 7.24
C ASP A 136 8.80 -15.11 8.49
N MET A 137 9.41 -14.11 9.12
CA MET A 137 10.29 -14.25 10.27
C MET A 137 9.82 -13.37 11.41
N THR A 138 9.82 -13.91 12.63
CA THR A 138 9.62 -13.15 13.86
C THR A 138 10.89 -13.20 14.71
N LEU A 139 11.43 -12.03 15.08
CA LEU A 139 12.61 -11.88 15.92
C LEU A 139 12.23 -11.20 17.23
N THR A 140 12.63 -11.76 18.37
CA THR A 140 12.37 -11.17 19.69
C THR A 140 13.61 -10.41 20.18
N VAL A 141 13.44 -9.15 20.56
CA VAL A 141 14.49 -8.28 21.10
C VAL A 141 14.04 -7.55 22.37
N PRO A 142 14.95 -7.26 23.31
CA PRO A 142 14.58 -6.71 24.62
C PRO A 142 14.18 -5.23 24.59
N THR A 143 14.59 -4.45 23.57
CA THR A 143 14.33 -3.01 23.54
C THR A 143 13.61 -2.53 22.28
N GLN A 144 12.83 -1.46 22.43
CA GLN A 144 12.17 -0.79 21.30
C GLN A 144 13.20 -0.29 20.27
N THR A 145 14.35 0.22 20.75
CA THR A 145 15.41 0.74 19.88
C THR A 145 15.98 -0.35 18.98
N GLU A 146 16.17 -1.57 19.49
CA GLU A 146 16.59 -2.71 18.67
C GLU A 146 15.49 -3.11 17.69
N ALA A 147 14.22 -3.11 18.12
CA ALA A 147 13.09 -3.44 17.25
C ALA A 147 12.99 -2.47 16.06
N GLU A 148 13.08 -1.16 16.33
CA GLU A 148 13.12 -0.11 15.31
C GLU A 148 14.34 -0.25 14.39
N ALA A 149 15.51 -0.59 14.93
CA ALA A 149 16.70 -0.83 14.13
C ALA A 149 16.52 -2.00 13.17
N ILE A 150 15.89 -3.10 13.62
CA ILE A 150 15.59 -4.26 12.76
C ILE A 150 14.61 -3.88 11.66
N VAL A 151 13.49 -3.20 11.98
CA VAL A 151 12.51 -2.71 10.99
C VAL A 151 13.18 -1.83 9.94
N ASN A 152 13.99 -0.86 10.35
CA ASN A 152 14.69 0.04 9.43
C ASN A 152 15.70 -0.68 8.54
N ASN A 153 16.45 -1.64 9.10
CA ASN A 153 17.41 -2.41 8.34
C ASN A 153 16.74 -3.41 7.39
N TRP A 154 15.62 -4.02 7.79
CA TRP A 154 14.84 -4.91 6.93
C TRP A 154 14.37 -4.21 5.65
N ASN A 155 13.80 -3.01 5.79
CA ASN A 155 13.36 -2.21 4.64
C ASN A 155 14.48 -1.90 3.64
N ARG A 156 15.75 -1.89 4.08
CA ARG A 156 16.92 -1.61 3.22
C ARG A 156 17.67 -2.85 2.75
N LYS A 157 17.63 -3.94 3.52
CA LYS A 157 18.51 -5.12 3.36
C LYS A 157 17.76 -6.43 3.13
N ASN A 158 16.43 -6.42 3.03
CA ASN A 158 15.60 -7.63 2.91
C ASN A 158 16.09 -8.60 1.82
N GLN A 159 16.45 -8.12 0.62
CA GLN A 159 16.95 -8.97 -0.47
C GLN A 159 18.29 -9.64 -0.12
N GLU A 160 19.23 -8.88 0.44
CA GLU A 160 20.54 -9.38 0.88
C GLU A 160 20.37 -10.43 1.99
N ILE A 161 19.49 -10.16 2.97
CA ILE A 161 19.19 -11.08 4.07
C ILE A 161 18.53 -12.36 3.54
N TYR A 162 17.56 -12.26 2.63
CA TYR A 162 16.91 -13.42 2.02
C TYR A 162 17.91 -14.28 1.24
N ALA A 163 18.78 -13.65 0.42
CA ALA A 163 19.83 -14.36 -0.31
C ALA A 163 20.84 -15.03 0.64
N LEU A 164 21.23 -14.36 1.71
CA LEU A 164 22.12 -14.93 2.74
C LEU A 164 21.47 -16.16 3.39
N LEU A 165 20.21 -16.07 3.81
CA LEU A 165 19.48 -17.20 4.39
C LEU A 165 19.42 -18.39 3.43
N LEU A 166 19.07 -18.17 2.15
CA LEU A 166 19.08 -19.23 1.15
C LEU A 166 20.46 -19.85 0.98
N SER A 167 21.53 -19.04 0.92
CA SER A 167 22.91 -19.54 0.77
C SER A 167 23.41 -20.40 1.94
N GLN A 168 22.81 -20.25 3.13
CA GLN A 168 23.18 -21.03 4.31
C GLN A 168 22.31 -22.28 4.46
N LEU A 169 21.14 -22.33 3.81
CA LEU A 169 20.16 -23.39 3.95
C LEU A 169 20.11 -24.34 2.74
N LEU A 170 20.60 -23.91 1.56
CA LEU A 170 20.75 -24.71 0.34
C LEU A 170 22.18 -25.21 0.17
#